data_AF-A0A355BVN8-F1
#
_entry.id   AF-A0A355BVN8-F1
#
_cell.length_a   1.000
_cell.length_b   1.000
_cell.length_c   1.000
_cell.angle_alpha   90.00
_cell.angle_beta   90.00
_cell.angle_gamma   90.00
#
_symmetry.space_group_name_H-M   'P 1'
#
loop_
_entity.id
_entity.type
_entity.pdbx_description
1 polymer ?
#
loop_
_entity_poly.entity_id
_entity_poly.type
_entity_poly.pdbx_seq_one_letter_code
_entity_poly.pdbx_strand_id
1 'polypeptide(L)'
;CAHLRPRLARLLALKRAKTLSVLSSLEEQKLVAFQVDEKDRLAERIAAHFTYWLQYRTVTEPEKSDRARINDAVYATILQIAPYLTSGRSAYLKAASEHFAAAGKKRS
;
A
#
# COMPACT_ATOMS: atom_id res chain seq x y z
N CYS A 1 -10.70 15.91 23.68
CA CYS A 1 -9.27 15.85 23.24
C CYS A 1 -8.97 16.87 22.13
N ALA A 2 -8.76 18.16 22.45
CA ALA A 2 -8.56 19.22 21.44
C ALA A 2 -7.23 19.11 20.66
N HIS A 3 -6.20 18.50 21.24
CA HIS A 3 -4.85 18.46 20.65
C HIS A 3 -4.52 17.19 19.85
N LEU A 4 -5.39 16.16 19.88
CA LEU A 4 -5.11 14.88 19.21
C LEU A 4 -5.40 14.96 17.70
N ARG A 5 -6.52 15.58 17.32
CA ARG A 5 -6.93 15.76 15.92
C ARG A 5 -5.86 16.45 15.06
N PRO A 6 -5.28 17.61 15.44
CA PRO A 6 -4.25 18.25 14.62
C PRO A 6 -2.97 17.42 14.50
N ARG A 7 -2.58 16.68 15.55
CA ARG A 7 -1.42 15.78 15.52
C ARG A 7 -1.64 14.60 14.57
N LEU A 8 -2.82 13.98 14.64
CA LEU A 8 -3.19 12.89 13.74
C LEU A 8 -3.26 13.40 12.29
N ALA A 9 -3.89 14.55 12.05
CA ALA A 9 -3.97 15.15 10.71
C ALA A 9 -2.57 15.38 10.11
N ARG A 10 -1.62 15.88 10.92
CA ARG A 10 -0.22 16.05 10.48
C ARG A 10 0.45 14.71 10.11
N LEU A 11 0.20 13.65 10.89
CA LEU A 11 0.74 12.32 10.60
C LEU A 11 0.15 11.73 9.31
N LEU A 12 -1.15 11.88 9.09
CA LEU A 12 -1.82 11.44 7.86
C LEU A 12 -1.30 12.20 6.64
N ALA A 13 -1.14 13.52 6.76
CA ALA A 13 -0.55 14.33 5.70
C ALA A 13 0.89 13.88 5.37
N LEU A 14 1.69 13.55 6.38
CA LEU A 14 3.04 13.03 6.20
C LEU A 14 3.04 11.66 5.49
N LYS A 15 2.13 10.75 5.87
CA LYS A 15 1.97 9.45 5.19
C LYS A 15 1.65 9.65 3.71
N ARG A 16 0.65 10.48 3.39
CA ARG A 16 0.28 10.82 2.01
C ARG A 16 1.47 11.41 1.25
N ALA A 17 2.15 12.40 1.81
CA ALA A 17 3.29 13.05 1.16
C ALA A 17 4.45 12.09 0.87
N LYS A 18 4.74 11.16 1.80
CA LYS A 18 5.76 10.14 1.59
C LYS A 18 5.36 9.11 0.55
N THR A 19 4.10 8.68 0.53
CA THR A 19 3.60 7.81 -0.54
C THR A 19 3.69 8.50 -1.90
N LEU A 20 3.28 9.76 -2.01
CA LEU A 20 3.38 10.55 -3.23
C LEU A 20 4.82 10.67 -3.72
N SER A 21 5.77 10.89 -2.81
CA SER A 21 7.20 10.93 -3.12
C SER A 21 7.69 9.60 -3.70
N VAL A 22 7.29 8.46 -3.12
CA VAL A 22 7.65 7.14 -3.66
C VAL A 22 7.07 6.93 -5.06
N LEU A 23 5.78 7.26 -5.27
CA LEU A 23 5.15 7.12 -6.59
C LEU A 23 5.80 8.04 -7.63
N SER A 24 6.21 9.24 -7.24
CA SER A 24 6.93 10.16 -8.13
C SER A 24 8.30 9.61 -8.52
N SER A 25 9.05 9.04 -7.57
CA SER A 25 10.33 8.38 -7.90
C SER A 25 10.16 7.18 -8.84
N LEU A 26 9.07 6.41 -8.72
CA LEU A 26 8.77 5.31 -9.65
C LEU A 26 8.42 5.82 -11.07
N GLU A 27 7.70 6.94 -11.15
CA GLU A 27 7.33 7.59 -12.41
C GLU A 27 8.56 8.20 -13.10
N GLU A 28 9.43 8.88 -12.35
CA GLU A 28 10.71 9.42 -12.82
C GLU A 28 11.62 8.33 -13.41
N GLN A 29 11.59 7.13 -12.80
CA GLN A 29 12.30 5.94 -13.29
C GLN A 29 11.60 5.24 -14.46
N LYS A 30 10.46 5.78 -14.94
CA LYS A 30 9.64 5.22 -16.03
C LYS A 30 9.11 3.81 -15.75
N LEU A 31 9.05 3.40 -14.48
CA LEU A 31 8.51 2.11 -14.05
C LEU A 31 6.98 2.13 -14.02
N VAL A 32 6.41 3.29 -13.75
CA VAL A 32 4.98 3.56 -13.77
C VAL A 32 4.66 4.81 -14.58
N ALA A 33 3.44 4.92 -15.07
CA ALA A 33 2.91 6.11 -15.71
C ALA A 33 1.53 6.42 -15.15
N PHE A 34 1.30 7.67 -14.77
CA PHE A 34 0.02 8.15 -14.26
C PHE A 34 -0.60 9.15 -15.24
N GLN A 35 -1.93 9.14 -15.34
CA GLN A 35 -2.68 10.26 -15.91
C GLN A 35 -2.83 11.39 -14.88
N VAL A 36 -3.38 12.52 -15.33
CA VAL A 36 -3.67 13.68 -14.47
C VAL A 36 -4.44 13.24 -13.23
N ASP A 37 -4.00 13.71 -12.07
CA ASP A 37 -4.54 13.44 -10.72
C ASP A 37 -4.49 11.98 -10.22
N GLU A 38 -4.19 10.99 -11.05
CA GLU A 38 -4.21 9.57 -10.64
C GLU A 38 -3.17 9.29 -9.55
N LYS A 39 -1.98 9.87 -9.67
CA LYS A 39 -0.89 9.72 -8.71
C LYS A 39 -1.27 10.23 -7.32
N ASP A 40 -1.87 11.41 -7.24
CA ASP A 40 -2.33 12.01 -5.99
C ASP A 40 -3.45 11.21 -5.34
N ARG A 41 -4.41 10.73 -6.15
CA ARG A 41 -5.51 9.87 -5.68
C ARG A 41 -5.00 8.53 -5.17
N LEU A 42 -4.02 7.93 -5.85
CA LEU A 42 -3.38 6.69 -5.42
C LEU A 42 -2.62 6.90 -4.10
N ALA A 43 -1.89 8.01 -3.96
CA ALA A 43 -1.17 8.32 -2.74
C ALA A 43 -2.11 8.44 -1.53
N GLU A 44 -3.23 9.13 -1.69
CA GLU A 44 -4.29 9.23 -0.66
C GLU A 44 -4.84 7.84 -0.30
N ARG A 45 -5.19 7.03 -1.30
CA ARG A 45 -5.75 5.69 -1.09
C ARG A 45 -4.80 4.77 -0.35
N ILE A 46 -3.51 4.76 -0.71
CA ILE A 46 -2.49 3.94 -0.03
C ILE A 46 -2.25 4.44 1.41
N ALA A 47 -2.23 5.77 1.62
CA ALA A 47 -2.07 6.33 2.97
C ALA A 47 -3.25 5.94 3.88
N ALA A 48 -4.48 6.00 3.37
CA ALA A 48 -5.67 5.54 4.08
C ALA A 48 -5.62 4.03 4.33
N HIS A 49 -5.26 3.23 3.31
CA HIS A 49 -5.08 1.78 3.41
C HIS A 49 -4.15 1.43 4.58
N PHE A 50 -2.93 1.96 4.62
CA PHE A 50 -2.01 1.67 5.73
C PHE A 50 -2.45 2.22 7.09
N THR A 51 -3.36 3.20 7.13
CA THR A 51 -3.85 3.78 8.39
C THR A 51 -4.91 2.92 9.03
N TYR A 52 -5.77 2.29 8.23
CA TYR A 52 -6.96 1.59 8.70
C TYR A 52 -6.94 0.07 8.47
N TRP A 53 -5.95 -0.44 7.72
CA TRP A 53 -5.89 -1.86 7.36
C TRP A 53 -5.90 -2.79 8.57
N LEU A 54 -5.08 -2.50 9.60
CA LEU A 54 -4.97 -3.37 10.76
C LEU A 54 -6.28 -3.41 11.54
N GLN A 55 -6.88 -2.26 11.81
CA GLN A 55 -8.14 -2.14 12.53
C GLN A 55 -9.26 -2.88 11.78
N TYR A 56 -9.33 -2.73 10.46
CA TYR A 56 -10.26 -3.48 9.63
C TYR A 56 -10.03 -4.99 9.73
N ARG A 57 -8.79 -5.46 9.52
CA ARG A 57 -8.48 -6.90 9.53
C ARG A 57 -8.55 -7.55 10.91
N THR A 58 -8.35 -6.80 11.99
CA THR A 58 -8.56 -7.30 13.35
C THR A 58 -10.02 -7.67 13.60
N VAL A 59 -10.96 -6.96 12.98
CA VAL A 59 -12.39 -7.26 13.09
C VAL A 59 -12.81 -8.37 12.13
N THR A 60 -12.30 -8.37 10.90
CA THR A 60 -12.76 -9.32 9.86
C THR A 60 -12.03 -10.66 9.86
N GLU A 61 -10.82 -10.73 10.40
CA GLU A 61 -9.96 -11.92 10.42
C GLU A 61 -9.26 -12.06 11.78
N PRO A 62 -10.01 -12.16 12.90
CA PRO A 62 -9.47 -12.10 14.27
C PRO A 62 -8.39 -13.16 14.55
N GLU A 63 -8.49 -14.33 13.92
CA GLU A 63 -7.57 -15.45 14.02
C GLU A 63 -6.20 -15.21 13.38
N LYS A 64 -6.11 -14.24 12.48
CA LYS A 64 -4.89 -13.95 11.73
C LYS A 64 -3.93 -13.09 12.56
N SER A 65 -2.65 -13.45 12.58
CA SER A 65 -1.64 -12.64 13.28
C SER A 65 -1.46 -11.27 12.63
N ASP A 66 -1.10 -10.25 13.43
CA ASP A 66 -0.81 -8.90 12.92
C ASP A 66 0.27 -8.88 11.85
N ARG A 67 1.28 -9.74 11.99
CA ARG A 67 2.34 -9.87 10.99
C ARG A 67 1.81 -10.36 9.64
N ALA A 68 0.91 -11.34 9.66
CA ALA A 68 0.27 -11.82 8.44
C ALA A 68 -0.61 -10.73 7.81
N ARG A 69 -1.37 -9.98 8.61
CA ARG A 69 -2.14 -8.81 8.15
C ARG A 69 -1.25 -7.75 7.51
N ILE A 70 -0.08 -7.45 8.09
CA ILE A 70 0.89 -6.50 7.50
C ILE A 70 1.36 -6.99 6.12
N ASN A 71 1.70 -8.27 5.97
CA ASN A 71 2.11 -8.82 4.68
C ASN A 71 1.02 -8.66 3.62
N ASP A 72 -0.24 -8.94 3.97
CA ASP A 72 -1.36 -8.73 3.06
C ASP A 72 -1.55 -7.26 2.70
N ALA A 73 -1.31 -6.34 3.63
CA ALA A 73 -1.39 -4.90 3.38
C ALA A 73 -0.37 -4.48 2.32
N VAL A 74 0.85 -5.00 2.40
CA VAL A 74 1.91 -4.73 1.43
C VAL A 74 1.53 -5.33 0.07
N TYR A 75 1.06 -6.57 0.03
CA TYR A 75 0.64 -7.21 -1.21
C TYR A 75 -0.54 -6.46 -1.87
N ALA A 76 -1.54 -6.06 -1.09
CA ALA A 76 -2.65 -5.24 -1.58
C ALA A 76 -2.18 -3.87 -2.12
N THR A 77 -1.12 -3.29 -1.54
CA THR A 77 -0.52 -2.05 -2.06
C THR A 77 0.14 -2.28 -3.42
N ILE A 78 0.84 -3.41 -3.59
CA ILE A 78 1.43 -3.82 -4.87
C ILE A 78 0.34 -3.95 -5.94
N LEU A 79 -0.78 -4.60 -5.60
CA LEU A 79 -1.93 -4.73 -6.52
C LEU A 79 -2.56 -3.39 -6.89
N GLN A 80 -2.53 -2.40 -6.00
CA GLN A 80 -3.01 -1.04 -6.29
C GLN A 80 -2.08 -0.26 -7.23
N ILE A 81 -0.77 -0.55 -7.23
CA ILE A 81 0.22 0.10 -8.11
C ILE A 81 0.29 -0.59 -9.48
N ALA A 82 0.04 -1.91 -9.54
CA ALA A 82 0.19 -2.71 -10.75
C ALA A 82 -0.50 -2.19 -12.03
N PRO A 83 -1.70 -1.55 -11.98
CA PRO A 83 -2.33 -0.98 -13.17
C PRO A 83 -1.50 0.12 -13.86
N TYR A 84 -0.61 0.77 -13.13
CA TYR A 84 0.18 1.91 -13.61
C TYR A 84 1.53 1.48 -14.18
N LEU A 85 1.89 0.19 -14.13
CA LEU A 85 3.16 -0.31 -14.66
C LEU A 85 3.24 -0.08 -16.17
N THR A 86 4.35 0.48 -16.62
CA THR A 86 4.59 0.76 -18.05
C THR A 86 4.88 -0.52 -18.85
N SER A 87 5.38 -1.56 -18.19
CA SER A 87 5.71 -2.84 -18.81
C SER A 87 5.78 -3.96 -17.76
N GLY A 88 5.87 -5.21 -18.22
CA GLY A 88 6.18 -6.35 -17.34
C GLY A 88 5.10 -6.68 -16.29
N ARG A 89 3.89 -6.12 -16.39
CA ARG A 89 2.82 -6.28 -15.39
C ARG A 89 2.54 -7.72 -15.01
N SER A 90 2.40 -8.62 -15.99
CA SER A 90 2.12 -10.04 -15.72
C SER A 90 3.29 -10.72 -14.97
N ALA A 91 4.52 -10.44 -15.37
CA ALA A 91 5.71 -10.99 -14.71
C ALA A 91 5.85 -10.46 -13.28
N TYR A 92 5.62 -9.17 -13.09
CA TYR A 92 5.64 -8.52 -11.78
C TYR A 92 4.56 -9.07 -10.84
N LEU A 93 3.32 -9.19 -11.32
CA LEU A 93 2.21 -9.76 -10.55
C LEU A 93 2.46 -11.22 -10.20
N LYS A 94 3.02 -12.00 -11.12
CA LYS A 94 3.43 -13.39 -10.87
C LYS A 94 4.47 -13.44 -9.75
N ALA A 95 5.56 -12.69 -9.88
CA ALA A 95 6.63 -12.65 -8.88
C ALA A 95 6.12 -12.19 -7.50
N ALA A 96 5.24 -11.19 -7.46
CA ALA A 96 4.61 -10.74 -6.23
C ALA A 96 3.74 -11.85 -5.61
N SER A 97 2.88 -12.50 -6.41
CA SER A 97 2.01 -13.56 -5.91
C SER A 97 2.81 -14.73 -5.32
N GLU A 98 3.89 -15.15 -5.99
CA GLU A 98 4.78 -16.22 -5.54
C GLU A 98 5.50 -15.83 -4.25
N HIS A 99 6.02 -14.61 -4.16
CA HIS A 99 6.72 -14.11 -2.97
C HIS A 99 5.80 -14.12 -1.74
N PHE A 100 4.61 -13.54 -1.86
CA PHE A 100 3.69 -13.42 -0.73
C PHE A 100 3.00 -14.75 -0.38
N ALA A 101 2.79 -15.65 -1.35
CA ALA A 101 2.35 -17.02 -1.08
C ALA A 101 3.41 -17.82 -0.30
N ALA A 102 4.68 -17.72 -0.67
CA ALA A 102 5.78 -18.36 0.05
C ALA A 102 5.98 -17.78 1.46
N ALA A 103 5.84 -16.47 1.61
CA ALA A 103 5.92 -15.78 2.90
C ALA A 103 4.79 -16.20 3.86
N GLY A 104 3.60 -16.51 3.33
CA GLY A 104 2.48 -17.07 4.11
C GLY A 104 2.71 -18.53 4.51
N LYS A 105 3.22 -19.37 3.61
CA LYS A 105 3.41 -20.83 3.85
C LYS A 105 4.52 -21.19 4.83
N LYS A 106 5.63 -20.43 4.88
CA LYS A 106 6.75 -20.73 5.81
C LYS A 106 6.39 -20.55 7.29
N ARG A 107 5.18 -20.07 7.62
CA ARG A 107 4.88 -19.45 8.91
C ARG A 107 3.45 -19.68 9.41
N SER A 108 2.74 -20.66 8.84
CA SER A 108 1.55 -21.27 9.46
C SER A 108 1.96 -22.42 10.35
#